data_AF-A0A1F8H912-F1
#
_entry.id   AF-A0A1F8H912-F1
#
_cell.length_a   1.000
_cell.length_b   1.000
_cell.length_c   1.000
_cell.angle_alpha   90.00
_cell.angle_beta   90.00
_cell.angle_gamma   90.00
#
_symmetry.space_group_name_H-M   'P 1'
#
loop_
_entity.id
_entity.type
_entity.pdbx_description
1 polymer ?
#
loop_
_entity_poly.entity_id
_entity_poly.type
_entity_poly.pdbx_seq_one_letter_code
_entity_poly.pdbx_strand_id
1 'polypeptide(L)'
;MALRQETGGGRSVSRGYEVARRDLATQGEMLEMSGVPVDSEKRIKASEYSGKPGYAAEEVARDNAYVLSKQQEFHQEYCNKHGKLSFERYLIESKRNEAEQLEVLKTALFSKFFGDRAMVCRTALYDDIENGVDNIIVDLESGQPICAVDELSEDKADFSDLPMESGPKEILRVGAWFRKMIDRSNVLREKASKIEHVNVCGGASIKYGVSYRNENKIPALRQMSNIPKFLITLPPSIIRKAMDTYSSQGTKTPQERAVVDIILKELVAEAEIYMGNRDMPENMKIQLKTAHAFLTKERELAKE
;
A
#
# COMPACT_ATOMS: atom_id res chain seq x y z
N MET A 1 11.04 -30.42 36.02
CA MET A 1 9.93 -29.46 36.28
C MET A 1 9.58 -28.80 34.97
N ALA A 2 8.39 -29.09 34.46
CA ALA A 2 7.89 -28.60 33.18
C ALA A 2 7.76 -27.07 33.18
N LEU A 3 8.28 -26.43 32.14
CA LEU A 3 8.01 -25.05 31.79
C LEU A 3 6.51 -24.93 31.54
N ARG A 4 5.82 -24.20 32.42
CA ARG A 4 4.44 -23.77 32.20
C ARG A 4 4.43 -22.89 30.96
N GLN A 5 3.74 -23.37 29.92
CA GLN A 5 3.25 -22.50 28.87
C GLN A 5 2.27 -21.52 29.53
N GLU A 6 2.69 -20.27 29.67
CA GLU A 6 1.75 -19.18 29.93
C GLU A 6 0.90 -19.01 28.67
N THR A 7 -0.30 -19.59 28.73
CA THR A 7 -1.39 -19.39 27.78
C THR A 7 -1.89 -17.95 27.90
N GLY A 8 -1.15 -17.01 27.32
CA GLY A 8 -1.70 -15.72 26.91
C GLY A 8 -2.62 -15.96 25.72
N GLY A 9 -3.91 -15.69 25.87
CA GLY A 9 -4.94 -15.83 24.84
C GLY A 9 -4.77 -14.83 23.68
N GLY A 10 -3.66 -14.91 22.95
CA GLY A 10 -3.43 -14.17 21.72
C GLY A 10 -4.03 -14.92 20.53
N ARG A 11 -4.85 -14.25 19.71
CA ARG A 11 -5.31 -14.81 18.43
C ARG A 11 -4.08 -15.17 17.59
N SER A 12 -4.03 -16.41 17.12
CA SER A 12 -3.11 -16.81 16.04
C SER A 12 -3.38 -15.93 14.82
N VAL A 13 -2.33 -15.53 14.10
CA VAL A 13 -2.49 -15.00 12.73
C VAL A 13 -3.15 -16.09 11.87
N SER A 14 -3.98 -15.67 10.91
CA SER A 14 -4.73 -16.60 10.08
C SER A 14 -3.80 -17.35 9.12
N ARG A 15 -4.22 -18.54 8.69
CA ARG A 15 -3.47 -19.34 7.71
C ARG A 15 -3.22 -18.54 6.42
N GLY A 16 -4.20 -17.78 5.95
CA GLY A 16 -4.06 -17.01 4.72
C GLY A 16 -3.08 -15.83 4.86
N TYR A 17 -2.89 -15.27 6.05
CA TYR A 17 -1.81 -14.30 6.30
C TYR A 17 -0.43 -14.89 6.03
N GLU A 18 -0.17 -16.11 6.50
CA GLU A 18 1.09 -16.79 6.21
C GLU A 18 1.25 -17.11 4.72
N VAL A 19 0.16 -17.46 4.03
CA VAL A 19 0.17 -17.70 2.58
C VAL A 19 0.50 -16.41 1.82
N ALA A 20 -0.16 -15.29 2.16
CA ALA A 20 0.12 -13.99 1.57
C ALA A 20 1.59 -13.57 1.76
N ARG A 21 2.14 -13.77 2.95
CA ARG A 21 3.56 -13.48 3.22
C ARG A 21 4.51 -14.36 2.42
N ARG A 22 4.20 -15.64 2.22
CA ARG A 22 5.01 -16.52 1.37
C ARG A 22 4.97 -16.07 -0.09
N ASP A 23 3.79 -15.71 -0.60
CA ASP A 23 3.65 -15.17 -1.96
C ASP A 23 4.47 -13.89 -2.13
N LEU A 24 4.40 -12.97 -1.16
CA LEU A 24 5.21 -11.74 -1.16
C LEU A 24 6.71 -12.06 -1.16
N ALA A 25 7.16 -13.03 -0.36
CA ALA A 25 8.55 -13.43 -0.33
C ALA A 25 9.02 -13.99 -1.68
N THR A 26 8.25 -14.89 -2.29
CA THR A 26 8.56 -15.46 -3.61
C THR A 26 8.60 -14.37 -4.69
N GLN A 27 7.65 -13.43 -4.68
CA GLN A 27 7.66 -12.30 -5.62
C GLN A 27 8.81 -11.32 -5.35
N GLY A 28 9.16 -11.10 -4.08
CA GLY A 28 10.29 -10.30 -3.66
C GLY A 28 11.60 -10.88 -4.20
N GLU A 29 11.80 -12.19 -4.08
CA GLU A 29 12.95 -12.90 -4.66
C GLU A 29 13.02 -12.73 -6.18
N MET A 30 11.89 -12.85 -6.89
CA MET A 30 11.84 -12.60 -8.34
C MET A 30 12.22 -11.15 -8.71
N LEU A 31 11.74 -10.18 -7.92
CA LEU A 31 12.09 -8.78 -8.11
C LEU A 31 13.58 -8.52 -7.82
N GLU A 32 14.13 -9.08 -6.75
CA GLU A 32 15.56 -9.01 -6.44
C GLU A 32 16.41 -9.62 -7.57
N MET A 33 16.03 -10.79 -8.08
CA MET A 33 16.70 -11.41 -9.24
C MET A 33 16.64 -10.54 -10.50
N SER A 34 15.60 -9.71 -10.66
CA SER A 34 15.47 -8.76 -11.76
C SER A 34 16.23 -7.44 -11.53
N GLY A 35 16.84 -7.24 -10.36
CA GLY A 35 17.63 -6.05 -10.01
C GLY A 35 16.89 -4.98 -9.20
N VAL A 36 15.70 -5.27 -8.68
CA VAL A 36 14.94 -4.38 -7.80
C VAL A 36 15.34 -4.68 -6.34
N PRO A 37 15.90 -3.72 -5.59
CA PRO A 37 16.37 -3.96 -4.23
C PRO A 37 15.21 -3.96 -3.23
N VAL A 38 14.53 -5.08 -3.08
CA VAL A 38 13.45 -5.27 -2.10
C VAL A 38 13.80 -6.32 -1.04
N ASP A 39 13.03 -6.44 0.02
CA ASP A 39 13.09 -7.55 0.98
C ASP A 39 11.97 -8.59 0.76
N SER A 40 11.85 -9.56 1.67
CA SER A 40 10.82 -10.62 1.60
C SER A 40 9.38 -10.13 1.86
N GLU A 41 9.19 -8.89 2.29
CA GLU A 41 7.89 -8.22 2.38
C GLU A 41 7.69 -7.25 1.19
N LYS A 42 8.53 -7.36 0.15
CA LYS A 42 8.59 -6.48 -1.04
C LYS A 42 8.81 -5.02 -0.68
N ARG A 43 9.51 -4.74 0.42
CA ARG A 43 9.87 -3.39 0.84
C ARG A 43 11.21 -2.98 0.26
N ILE A 44 11.27 -1.79 -0.33
CA ILE A 44 12.51 -1.29 -0.93
C ILE A 44 13.61 -1.12 0.13
N LYS A 45 14.79 -1.69 -0.12
CA LYS A 45 15.97 -1.63 0.75
C LYS A 45 16.79 -0.38 0.43
N ALA A 46 16.57 0.72 1.18
CA ALA A 46 17.29 1.98 1.00
C ALA A 46 18.83 1.82 1.06
N SER A 47 19.34 0.88 1.86
CA SER A 47 20.77 0.58 1.97
C SER A 47 21.42 0.20 0.63
N GLU A 48 20.68 -0.43 -0.28
CA GLU A 48 21.17 -0.86 -1.61
C GLU A 48 21.40 0.30 -2.59
N TYR A 49 20.93 1.50 -2.24
CA TYR A 49 21.16 2.72 -3.00
C TYR A 49 22.50 3.40 -2.63
N SER A 50 23.14 2.99 -1.54
CA SER A 50 24.39 3.59 -1.07
C SER A 50 25.48 3.56 -2.16
N GLY A 51 26.00 4.74 -2.53
CA GLY A 51 27.03 4.90 -3.54
C GLY A 51 26.56 4.73 -5.00
N LYS A 52 25.25 4.57 -5.23
CA LYS A 52 24.67 4.57 -6.58
C LYS A 52 24.60 6.00 -7.14
N PRO A 53 24.53 6.19 -8.47
CA PRO A 53 24.36 7.52 -9.06
C PRO A 53 23.15 8.25 -8.48
N GLY A 54 23.36 9.44 -7.92
CA GLY A 54 22.32 10.23 -7.24
C GLY A 54 22.13 9.92 -5.74
N TYR A 55 22.92 9.01 -5.16
CA TYR A 55 22.79 8.57 -3.77
C TYR A 55 24.15 8.49 -3.07
N ALA A 56 24.55 9.57 -2.41
CA ALA A 56 25.78 9.59 -1.63
C ALA A 56 25.71 8.61 -0.44
N ALA A 57 26.78 7.87 -0.17
CA ALA A 57 26.79 6.87 0.90
C ALA A 57 26.50 7.49 2.28
N GLU A 58 27.01 8.71 2.51
CA GLU A 58 26.80 9.47 3.74
C GLU A 58 25.34 9.91 3.89
N GLU A 59 24.67 10.23 2.79
CA GLU A 59 23.26 10.60 2.80
C GLU A 59 22.39 9.40 3.13
N VAL A 60 22.62 8.25 2.48
CA VAL A 60 21.91 7.00 2.77
C VAL A 60 22.14 6.56 4.22
N ALA A 61 23.37 6.75 4.75
CA ALA A 61 23.66 6.47 6.15
C ALA A 61 22.88 7.38 7.12
N ARG A 62 22.74 8.67 6.82
CA ARG A 62 21.92 9.60 7.63
C ARG A 62 20.45 9.22 7.62
N ASP A 63 19.91 8.87 6.46
CA ASP A 63 18.51 8.45 6.32
C ASP A 63 18.23 7.17 7.12
N ASN A 64 19.13 6.18 7.05
CA ASN A 64 19.02 4.96 7.84
C ASN A 64 19.10 5.25 9.35
N ALA A 65 19.97 6.17 9.77
CA ALA A 65 20.05 6.58 11.17
C ALA A 65 18.75 7.28 11.64
N TYR A 66 18.14 8.10 10.78
CA TYR A 66 16.84 8.71 11.04
C TYR A 66 15.74 7.66 11.22
N VAL A 67 15.66 6.67 10.31
CA VAL A 67 14.71 5.55 10.41
C VAL A 67 14.87 4.80 11.73
N LEU A 68 16.11 4.48 12.13
CA LEU A 68 16.38 3.80 13.39
C LEU A 68 15.93 4.63 14.60
N SER A 69 16.17 5.95 14.59
CA SER A 69 15.69 6.86 15.65
C SER A 69 14.16 6.84 15.74
N LYS A 70 13.47 6.90 14.60
CA LYS A 70 12.01 6.89 14.55
C LYS A 70 11.41 5.57 15.01
N GLN A 71 12.02 4.44 14.65
CA GLN A 71 11.59 3.14 15.16
C GLN A 71 11.73 3.02 16.69
N GLN A 72 12.77 3.63 17.26
CA GLN A 72 12.93 3.69 18.73
C GLN A 72 11.87 4.59 19.37
N GLU A 73 11.57 5.75 18.79
CA GLU A 73 10.48 6.63 19.22
C GLU A 73 9.13 5.89 19.21
N PHE A 74 8.78 5.23 18.10
CA PHE A 74 7.53 4.47 17.98
C PHE A 74 7.45 3.31 18.97
N HIS A 75 8.55 2.59 19.19
CA HIS A 75 8.62 1.53 20.20
C HIS A 75 8.40 2.08 21.62
N GLN A 76 9.01 3.22 21.94
CA GLN A 76 8.83 3.87 23.23
C GLN A 76 7.39 4.36 23.42
N GLU A 77 6.79 4.98 22.40
CA GLU A 77 5.39 5.41 22.43
C GLU A 77 4.43 4.24 22.62
N TYR A 78 4.68 3.12 21.93
CA TYR A 78 3.91 1.89 22.11
C TYR A 78 4.04 1.38 23.55
N CYS A 79 5.26 1.31 24.08
CA CYS A 79 5.50 0.86 25.45
C CYS A 79 4.81 1.75 26.49
N ASN A 80 4.76 3.07 26.25
CA ASN A 80 4.07 4.01 27.13
C ASN A 80 2.56 3.77 27.18
N LYS A 81 1.96 3.29 26.08
CA LYS A 81 0.51 3.03 25.98
C LYS A 81 0.11 1.61 26.39
N HIS A 82 0.94 0.61 26.09
CA HIS A 82 0.59 -0.80 26.18
C HIS A 82 1.43 -1.60 27.19
N GLY A 83 2.38 -0.94 27.86
CA GLY A 83 3.31 -1.58 28.78
C GLY A 83 4.63 -1.96 28.11
N LYS A 84 5.66 -2.14 28.93
CA LYS A 84 7.04 -2.33 28.46
C LYS A 84 7.21 -3.68 27.77
N LEU A 85 7.66 -3.66 26.53
CA LEU A 85 8.00 -4.84 25.72
C LEU A 85 9.41 -4.72 25.15
N SER A 86 10.05 -5.86 24.87
CA SER A 86 11.25 -5.85 24.03
C SER A 86 10.90 -5.40 22.61
N PHE A 87 11.88 -4.88 21.88
CA PHE A 87 11.67 -4.46 20.49
C PHE A 87 11.18 -5.61 19.61
N GLU A 88 11.73 -6.82 19.79
CA GLU A 88 11.29 -8.02 19.09
C GLU A 88 9.82 -8.37 19.38
N ARG A 89 9.38 -8.26 20.64
CA ARG A 89 7.97 -8.48 21.00
C ARG A 89 7.06 -7.43 20.40
N TYR A 90 7.46 -6.16 20.43
CA TYR A 90 6.75 -5.06 19.77
C TYR A 90 6.53 -5.34 18.28
N LEU A 91 7.57 -5.76 17.55
CA LEU A 91 7.46 -6.11 16.12
C LEU A 91 6.51 -7.27 15.85
N ILE A 92 6.42 -8.25 16.76
CA ILE A 92 5.49 -9.37 16.65
C ILE A 92 4.06 -8.92 16.92
N GLU A 93 3.86 -8.05 17.91
CA GLU A 93 2.54 -7.58 18.30
C GLU A 93 1.95 -6.55 17.33
N SER A 94 2.77 -5.65 16.78
CA SER A 94 2.34 -4.70 15.75
C SER A 94 1.81 -5.42 14.51
N LYS A 95 2.45 -6.54 14.13
CA LYS A 95 2.05 -7.36 12.98
C LYS A 95 0.68 -8.03 13.10
N ARG A 96 0.06 -8.01 14.27
CA ARG A 96 -1.27 -8.60 14.51
C ARG A 96 -2.40 -7.62 14.26
N ASN A 97 -2.09 -6.33 14.18
CA ASN A 97 -3.05 -5.27 13.92
C ASN A 97 -3.70 -5.44 12.53
N GLU A 98 -5.01 -5.25 12.42
CA GLU A 98 -5.73 -5.27 11.15
C GLU A 98 -5.18 -4.25 10.14
N ALA A 99 -4.59 -3.14 10.59
CA ALA A 99 -3.90 -2.20 9.72
C ALA A 99 -2.69 -2.85 9.01
N GLU A 100 -1.82 -3.57 9.73
CA GLU A 100 -0.69 -4.29 9.11
C GLU A 100 -1.21 -5.40 8.18
N GLN A 101 -2.27 -6.11 8.58
CA GLN A 101 -2.88 -7.13 7.73
C GLN A 101 -3.42 -6.53 6.43
N LEU A 102 -4.00 -5.33 6.46
CA LEU A 102 -4.42 -4.61 5.26
C LEU A 102 -3.23 -4.29 4.36
N GLU A 103 -2.09 -3.90 4.94
CA GLU A 103 -0.87 -3.61 4.17
C GLU A 103 -0.32 -4.84 3.44
N VAL A 104 -0.25 -5.99 4.14
CA VAL A 104 0.14 -7.27 3.53
C VAL A 104 -0.88 -7.70 2.48
N LEU A 105 -2.18 -7.61 2.79
CA LEU A 105 -3.27 -8.00 1.91
C LEU A 105 -3.26 -7.20 0.61
N LYS A 106 -3.21 -5.86 0.69
CA LYS A 106 -3.26 -4.98 -0.49
C LYS A 106 -2.05 -5.24 -1.39
N THR A 107 -0.86 -5.38 -0.81
CA THR A 107 0.38 -5.63 -1.56
C THR A 107 0.30 -6.97 -2.28
N ALA A 108 -0.15 -8.02 -1.58
CA ALA A 108 -0.27 -9.37 -2.12
C ALA A 108 -1.33 -9.45 -3.23
N LEU A 109 -2.52 -8.87 -2.99
CA LEU A 109 -3.61 -8.84 -3.96
C LEU A 109 -3.23 -8.06 -5.22
N PHE A 110 -2.68 -6.85 -5.10
CA PHE A 110 -2.26 -6.10 -6.29
C PHE A 110 -1.17 -6.81 -7.07
N SER A 111 -0.17 -7.38 -6.40
CA SER A 111 0.87 -8.16 -7.08
C SER A 111 0.30 -9.38 -7.80
N LYS A 112 -0.70 -10.03 -7.20
CA LYS A 112 -1.39 -11.19 -7.78
C LYS A 112 -2.28 -10.82 -8.97
N PHE A 113 -2.97 -9.68 -8.90
CA PHE A 113 -3.94 -9.28 -9.92
C PHE A 113 -3.30 -8.56 -11.09
N PHE A 114 -2.35 -7.65 -10.85
CA PHE A 114 -1.65 -6.92 -11.90
C PHE A 114 -0.54 -7.76 -12.56
N GLY A 115 0.03 -8.74 -11.84
CA GLY A 115 1.05 -9.66 -12.37
C GLY A 115 2.18 -8.93 -13.11
N ASP A 116 2.46 -9.34 -14.35
CA ASP A 116 3.57 -8.80 -15.15
C ASP A 116 3.30 -7.41 -15.75
N ARG A 117 2.13 -6.81 -15.46
CA ARG A 117 1.74 -5.48 -15.93
C ARG A 117 2.29 -4.39 -15.02
N ALA A 118 2.46 -4.64 -13.72
CA ALA A 118 2.95 -3.64 -12.77
C ALA A 118 3.83 -4.22 -11.66
N MET A 119 4.84 -3.46 -11.27
CA MET A 119 5.56 -3.68 -10.03
C MET A 119 4.77 -3.05 -8.88
N VAL A 120 4.51 -3.83 -7.84
CA VAL A 120 3.88 -3.38 -6.60
C VAL A 120 4.86 -3.64 -5.46
N CYS A 121 5.23 -2.60 -4.73
CA CYS A 121 6.19 -2.67 -3.62
C CYS A 121 5.77 -1.77 -2.47
N ARG A 122 6.16 -2.15 -1.26
CA ARG A 122 6.22 -1.21 -0.14
C ARG A 122 7.43 -0.29 -0.35
N THR A 123 7.31 0.99 -0.05
CA THR A 123 8.44 1.90 -0.21
C THR A 123 9.49 1.67 0.88
N ALA A 124 10.66 2.29 0.75
CA ALA A 124 11.66 2.24 1.81
C ALA A 124 11.11 2.83 3.11
N LEU A 125 11.56 2.31 4.26
CA LEU A 125 11.15 2.83 5.58
C LEU A 125 11.36 4.35 5.72
N TYR A 126 12.38 4.90 5.05
CA TYR A 126 12.58 6.35 5.01
C TYR A 126 11.42 7.05 4.31
N ASP A 127 10.98 6.56 3.14
CA ASP A 127 9.88 7.16 2.37
C ASP A 127 8.51 6.95 3.02
N ASP A 128 8.33 5.82 3.70
CA ASP A 128 7.18 5.52 4.56
C ASP A 128 7.10 6.54 5.72
N ILE A 129 8.18 6.72 6.48
CA ILE A 129 8.19 7.57 7.69
C ILE A 129 8.25 9.07 7.37
N GLU A 130 9.16 9.48 6.47
CA GLU A 130 9.41 10.89 6.18
C GLU A 130 8.45 11.43 5.13
N ASN A 131 8.28 10.68 4.03
CA ASN A 131 7.46 11.12 2.89
C ASN A 131 6.00 10.64 2.99
N GLY A 132 5.68 9.77 3.95
CA GLY A 132 4.34 9.26 4.18
C GLY A 132 3.84 8.41 3.02
N VAL A 133 4.68 7.59 2.37
CA VAL A 133 4.28 6.80 1.21
C VAL A 133 4.42 5.31 1.51
N ASP A 134 3.36 4.57 1.80
CA ASP A 134 3.50 3.16 2.22
C ASP A 134 3.79 2.23 1.04
N ASN A 135 3.07 2.40 -0.07
CA ASN A 135 3.17 1.55 -1.26
C ASN A 135 3.31 2.38 -2.53
N ILE A 136 3.97 1.79 -3.53
CA ILE A 136 4.08 2.32 -4.88
C ILE A 136 3.67 1.25 -5.90
N ILE A 137 2.91 1.69 -6.91
CA ILE A 137 2.58 0.90 -8.10
C ILE A 137 3.30 1.55 -9.29
N VAL A 138 4.09 0.76 -10.02
CA VAL A 138 4.84 1.20 -11.20
C VAL A 138 4.41 0.37 -12.40
N ASP A 139 4.04 1.05 -13.47
CA ASP A 139 3.71 0.44 -14.74
C ASP A 139 5.00 -0.11 -15.39
N LEU A 140 5.04 -1.42 -15.66
CA LEU A 140 6.20 -2.08 -16.27
C LEU A 140 6.34 -1.87 -17.79
N GLU A 141 5.28 -1.40 -18.45
CA GLU A 141 5.24 -1.07 -19.88
C GLU A 141 5.78 0.35 -20.12
N SER A 142 5.27 1.34 -19.37
CA SER A 142 5.70 2.74 -19.50
C SER A 142 6.87 3.13 -18.60
N GLY A 143 7.19 2.27 -17.63
CA GLY A 143 8.23 2.48 -16.63
C GLY A 143 7.99 3.62 -15.65
N GLN A 144 6.79 4.21 -15.67
CA GLN A 144 6.41 5.34 -14.82
C GLN A 144 5.62 4.90 -13.58
N PRO A 145 5.73 5.64 -12.46
CA PRO A 145 4.85 5.43 -11.32
C PRO A 145 3.39 5.71 -11.72
N ILE A 146 2.49 4.80 -11.34
CA ILE A 146 1.04 4.96 -11.50
C ILE A 146 0.48 5.74 -10.32
N CYS A 147 0.69 5.24 -9.11
CA CYS A 147 0.24 5.88 -7.89
C CYS A 147 0.91 5.32 -6.63
N ALA A 148 0.89 6.14 -5.59
CA ALA A 148 1.13 5.76 -4.22
C ALA A 148 -0.20 5.39 -3.54
N VAL A 149 -0.16 4.40 -2.66
CA VAL A 149 -1.36 3.89 -1.99
C VAL A 149 -1.13 3.79 -0.49
N ASP A 150 -1.87 4.60 0.25
CA ASP A 150 -1.93 4.61 1.70
C ASP A 150 -3.19 3.86 2.16
N GLU A 151 -3.24 3.45 3.42
CA GLU A 151 -4.33 2.66 3.97
C GLU A 151 -4.88 3.20 5.28
N LEU A 152 -6.17 2.93 5.51
CA LEU A 152 -6.80 3.11 6.80
C LEU A 152 -7.76 1.95 7.06
N SER A 153 -7.61 1.31 8.21
CA SER A 153 -8.58 0.34 8.73
C SER A 153 -9.52 1.05 9.70
N GLU A 154 -10.81 1.10 9.39
CA GLU A 154 -11.81 1.85 10.18
C GLU A 154 -13.13 1.07 10.28
N ASP A 155 -13.61 0.83 11.50
CA ASP A 155 -14.85 0.09 11.78
C ASP A 155 -16.10 0.87 11.38
N LYS A 156 -16.01 2.20 11.29
CA LYS A 156 -17.14 3.07 10.88
C LYS A 156 -17.43 3.05 9.38
N ALA A 157 -16.63 2.32 8.60
CA ALA A 157 -16.88 2.13 7.19
C ALA A 157 -17.98 1.07 7.00
N ASP A 158 -19.20 1.52 6.71
CA ASP A 158 -20.33 0.62 6.46
C ASP A 158 -20.40 0.25 4.96
N PHE A 159 -19.89 -0.93 4.65
CA PHE A 159 -19.91 -1.50 3.29
C PHE A 159 -21.24 -2.14 2.93
N SER A 160 -22.21 -2.24 3.85
CA SER A 160 -23.57 -2.64 3.48
C SER A 160 -24.24 -1.61 2.56
N ASP A 161 -23.80 -0.35 2.65
CA ASP A 161 -24.19 0.74 1.75
C ASP A 161 -23.35 0.80 0.45
N LEU A 162 -22.34 -0.08 0.28
CA LEU A 162 -21.52 -0.08 -0.93
C LEU A 162 -22.43 -0.40 -2.13
N PRO A 163 -22.47 0.44 -3.17
CA PRO A 163 -23.30 0.18 -4.34
C PRO A 163 -22.77 -1.05 -5.10
N MET A 164 -23.35 -2.22 -4.79
CA MET A 164 -23.03 -3.51 -5.41
C MET A 164 -23.65 -3.69 -6.80
N GLU A 165 -24.56 -2.80 -7.20
CA GLU A 165 -25.19 -2.84 -8.51
C GLU A 165 -24.23 -2.38 -9.62
N SER A 166 -23.83 -3.31 -10.48
CA SER A 166 -23.13 -3.02 -11.72
C SER A 166 -23.97 -2.13 -12.64
N GLY A 167 -23.38 -1.09 -13.22
CA GLY A 167 -24.07 -0.25 -14.19
C GLY A 167 -23.34 1.05 -14.57
N PRO A 168 -23.90 1.86 -15.49
CA PRO A 168 -23.23 3.03 -16.08
C PRO A 168 -22.84 4.14 -15.10
N LYS A 169 -23.32 4.09 -13.85
CA LYS A 169 -23.07 5.09 -12.79
C LYS A 169 -22.46 4.47 -11.53
N GLU A 170 -21.95 3.25 -11.62
CA GLU A 170 -21.40 2.52 -10.48
C GLU A 170 -20.27 3.31 -9.79
N ILE A 171 -19.24 3.74 -10.53
CA ILE A 171 -18.11 4.51 -9.99
C ILE A 171 -18.59 5.83 -9.35
N LEU A 172 -19.51 6.53 -9.99
CA LEU A 172 -20.10 7.77 -9.43
C LEU A 172 -20.80 7.51 -8.09
N ARG A 173 -21.52 6.39 -7.95
CA ARG A 173 -22.16 5.99 -6.70
C ARG A 173 -21.12 5.61 -5.64
N VAL A 174 -20.06 4.89 -6.01
CA VAL A 174 -18.94 4.56 -5.10
C VAL A 174 -18.28 5.85 -4.59
N GLY A 175 -17.98 6.81 -5.46
CA GLY A 175 -17.41 8.09 -5.05
C GLY A 175 -18.34 8.92 -4.15
N ALA A 176 -19.65 8.83 -4.34
CA ALA A 176 -20.61 9.45 -3.43
C ALA A 176 -20.67 8.75 -2.07
N TRP A 177 -20.60 7.42 -2.05
CA TRP A 177 -20.52 6.62 -0.83
C TRP A 177 -19.23 6.89 -0.05
N PHE A 178 -18.08 6.92 -0.74
CA PHE A 178 -16.77 7.18 -0.13
C PHE A 178 -16.74 8.55 0.57
N ARG A 179 -17.24 9.60 -0.09
CA ARG A 179 -17.38 10.94 0.53
C ARG A 179 -18.24 10.93 1.80
N LYS A 180 -19.36 10.21 1.78
CA LYS A 180 -20.21 10.05 2.98
C LYS A 180 -19.46 9.35 4.11
N MET A 181 -18.60 8.37 3.81
CA MET A 181 -17.78 7.71 4.84
C MET A 181 -16.74 8.66 5.43
N ILE A 182 -16.02 9.40 4.59
CA ILE A 182 -15.06 10.43 5.02
C ILE A 182 -15.74 11.39 5.98
N ASP A 183 -16.97 11.82 5.68
CA ASP A 183 -17.70 12.75 6.53
C ASP A 183 -18.11 12.16 7.90
N ARG A 184 -18.18 10.83 8.04
CA ARG A 184 -18.59 10.16 9.28
C ARG A 184 -17.43 9.81 10.23
N SER A 185 -16.18 9.81 9.76
CA SER A 185 -15.00 9.55 10.61
C SER A 185 -14.01 10.71 10.57
N ASN A 186 -13.74 11.31 11.74
CA ASN A 186 -12.73 12.37 11.87
C ASN A 186 -11.33 11.89 11.46
N VAL A 187 -10.99 10.63 11.76
CA VAL A 187 -9.70 10.04 11.40
C VAL A 187 -9.58 9.90 9.89
N LEU A 188 -10.63 9.38 9.24
CA LEU A 188 -10.67 9.24 7.79
C LEU A 188 -10.66 10.61 7.11
N ARG A 189 -11.42 11.59 7.63
CA ARG A 189 -11.41 12.98 7.15
C ARG A 189 -10.02 13.60 7.21
N GLU A 190 -9.33 13.45 8.33
CA GLU A 190 -7.98 13.99 8.50
C GLU A 190 -6.99 13.33 7.53
N LYS A 191 -7.01 12.00 7.41
CA LYS A 191 -6.13 11.26 6.50
C LYS A 191 -6.41 11.59 5.03
N ALA A 192 -7.68 11.61 4.62
CA ALA A 192 -8.09 11.97 3.26
C ALA A 192 -7.70 13.42 2.92
N SER A 193 -7.89 14.36 3.84
CA SER A 193 -7.49 15.76 3.63
C SER A 193 -5.98 15.92 3.48
N LYS A 194 -5.17 15.17 4.24
CA LYS A 194 -3.71 15.16 4.07
C LYS A 194 -3.30 14.62 2.69
N ILE A 195 -3.93 13.54 2.24
CA ILE A 195 -3.65 12.94 0.93
C ILE A 195 -4.06 13.87 -0.20
N GLU A 196 -5.24 14.49 -0.12
CA GLU A 196 -5.69 15.49 -1.08
C GLU A 196 -4.72 16.68 -1.12
N HIS A 197 -4.27 17.17 0.04
CA HIS A 197 -3.29 18.24 0.12
C HIS A 197 -1.98 17.88 -0.58
N VAL A 198 -1.46 16.66 -0.37
CA VAL A 198 -0.26 16.17 -1.08
C VAL A 198 -0.47 16.22 -2.59
N ASN A 199 -1.62 15.77 -3.09
CA ASN A 199 -1.93 15.82 -4.53
C ASN A 199 -2.03 17.26 -5.06
N VAL A 200 -2.70 18.16 -4.33
CA VAL A 200 -2.78 19.59 -4.67
C VAL A 200 -1.39 20.25 -4.68
N CYS A 201 -0.47 19.79 -3.83
CA CYS A 201 0.93 20.24 -3.82
C CYS A 201 1.81 19.59 -4.90
N GLY A 202 1.22 18.89 -5.87
CA GLY A 202 1.95 18.27 -6.97
C GLY A 202 2.37 16.82 -6.72
N GLY A 203 1.81 16.18 -5.69
CA GLY A 203 1.88 14.73 -5.48
C GLY A 203 2.99 14.28 -4.54
N ALA A 204 3.01 12.98 -4.29
CA ALA A 204 4.01 12.34 -3.46
C ALA A 204 5.38 12.28 -4.15
N SER A 205 6.42 12.23 -3.33
CA SER A 205 7.80 12.00 -3.74
C SER A 205 8.37 10.80 -3.00
N ILE A 206 9.20 10.03 -3.69
CA ILE A 206 9.88 8.85 -3.16
C ILE A 206 11.35 9.01 -3.47
N LYS A 207 12.18 9.05 -2.44
CA LYS A 207 13.64 9.14 -2.51
C LYS A 207 14.23 7.85 -3.05
N TYR A 208 13.82 6.70 -2.51
CA TYR A 208 14.34 5.39 -2.88
C TYR A 208 13.38 4.68 -3.86
N GLY A 209 13.27 5.24 -5.06
CA GLY A 209 12.33 4.78 -6.08
C GLY A 209 12.93 3.83 -7.13
N VAL A 210 12.06 3.04 -7.75
CA VAL A 210 12.41 2.17 -8.87
C VAL A 210 11.51 2.49 -10.06
N SER A 211 12.12 2.84 -11.18
CA SER A 211 11.47 2.99 -12.48
C SER A 211 11.95 1.92 -13.44
N TYR A 212 11.34 1.79 -14.62
CA TYR A 212 11.78 0.84 -15.64
C TYR A 212 12.14 1.57 -16.94
N ARG A 213 13.13 1.05 -17.68
CA ARG A 213 13.42 1.51 -19.04
C ARG A 213 12.60 0.70 -20.05
N ASN A 214 11.77 1.39 -20.83
CA ASN A 214 10.64 0.85 -21.62
C ASN A 214 10.97 -0.32 -22.56
N GLU A 215 12.22 -0.47 -23.03
CA GLU A 215 12.55 -1.47 -24.05
C GLU A 215 12.86 -2.86 -23.46
N ASN A 216 13.38 -2.95 -22.24
CA ASN A 216 13.91 -4.21 -21.68
C ASN A 216 13.44 -4.53 -20.25
N LYS A 217 12.49 -3.77 -19.69
CA LYS A 217 12.08 -3.88 -18.28
C LYS A 217 13.27 -3.94 -17.31
N ILE A 218 14.32 -3.16 -17.59
CA ILE A 218 15.49 -3.06 -16.72
C ILE A 218 15.17 -2.04 -15.62
N PRO A 219 15.26 -2.42 -14.33
CA PRO A 219 15.07 -1.48 -13.23
C PRO A 219 16.11 -0.36 -13.26
N ALA A 220 15.65 0.85 -12.97
CA ALA A 220 16.47 2.03 -12.79
C ALA A 220 16.13 2.67 -11.44
N LEU A 221 17.10 2.61 -10.53
CA LEU A 221 17.04 3.20 -9.20
C LEU A 221 17.11 4.73 -9.33
N ARG A 222 16.06 5.42 -8.90
CA ARG A 222 15.97 6.89 -8.98
C ARG A 222 14.93 7.46 -8.05
N GLN A 223 15.11 8.73 -7.69
CA GLN A 223 14.06 9.49 -7.04
C GLN A 223 12.86 9.65 -8.00
N MET A 224 11.67 9.56 -7.44
CA MET A 224 10.41 9.73 -8.17
C MET A 224 9.60 10.84 -7.50
N SER A 225 8.90 11.63 -8.30
CA SER A 225 8.07 12.74 -7.87
C SER A 225 6.83 12.82 -8.75
N ASN A 226 5.89 13.71 -8.42
CA ASN A 226 4.65 13.87 -9.18
C ASN A 226 3.80 12.58 -9.19
N ILE A 227 3.76 11.89 -8.05
CA ILE A 227 3.05 10.61 -7.91
C ILE A 227 1.68 10.88 -7.27
N PRO A 228 0.55 10.56 -7.93
CA PRO A 228 -0.75 10.63 -7.30
C PRO A 228 -0.81 9.72 -6.09
N LYS A 229 -1.35 10.20 -4.98
CA LYS A 229 -1.55 9.43 -3.76
C LYS A 229 -3.04 9.16 -3.54
N PHE A 230 -3.38 7.92 -3.22
CA PHE A 230 -4.74 7.46 -2.95
C PHE A 230 -4.85 6.81 -1.57
N LEU A 231 -6.09 6.66 -1.08
CA LEU A 231 -6.40 6.09 0.21
C LEU A 231 -7.33 4.88 0.09
N ILE A 232 -6.83 3.70 0.43
CA ILE A 232 -7.69 2.52 0.59
C ILE A 232 -8.29 2.53 1.99
N THR A 233 -9.60 2.34 2.07
CA THR A 233 -10.26 2.12 3.36
C THR A 233 -10.96 0.78 3.36
N LEU A 234 -10.64 -0.13 4.28
CA LEU A 234 -11.38 -1.37 4.46
C LEU A 234 -11.72 -1.60 5.94
N PRO A 235 -12.90 -2.15 6.27
CA PRO A 235 -13.26 -2.45 7.65
C PRO A 235 -12.49 -3.69 8.11
N PRO A 236 -12.13 -3.77 9.40
CA PRO A 236 -11.52 -4.95 10.01
C PRO A 236 -12.23 -6.28 9.67
N SER A 237 -13.56 -6.29 9.54
CA SER A 237 -14.32 -7.48 9.19
C SER A 237 -14.03 -8.00 7.77
N ILE A 238 -13.89 -7.10 6.78
CA ILE A 238 -13.53 -7.47 5.41
C ILE A 238 -12.08 -7.89 5.34
N ILE A 239 -11.17 -7.15 6.01
CA ILE A 239 -9.74 -7.49 6.07
C ILE A 239 -9.55 -8.90 6.62
N ARG A 240 -10.16 -9.21 7.77
CA ARG A 240 -10.09 -10.55 8.37
C ARG A 240 -10.63 -11.62 7.45
N LYS A 241 -11.82 -11.43 6.88
CA LYS A 241 -12.43 -12.40 5.96
C LYS A 241 -11.57 -12.62 4.70
N ALA A 242 -11.08 -11.54 4.10
CA ALA A 242 -10.22 -11.60 2.94
C ALA A 242 -8.93 -12.35 3.26
N MET A 243 -8.30 -12.03 4.40
CA MET A 243 -7.09 -12.69 4.86
C MET A 243 -7.31 -14.16 5.20
N ASP A 244 -8.43 -14.53 5.83
CA ASP A 244 -8.76 -15.94 6.13
C ASP A 244 -8.94 -16.78 4.87
N THR A 245 -9.42 -16.15 3.79
CA THR A 245 -9.67 -16.81 2.49
C THR A 245 -8.58 -16.59 1.46
N TYR A 246 -7.51 -15.87 1.80
CA TYR A 246 -6.41 -15.59 0.89
C TYR A 246 -5.77 -16.91 0.44
N SER A 247 -5.65 -17.06 -0.88
CA SER A 247 -5.09 -18.22 -1.55
C SER A 247 -3.79 -17.87 -2.26
N SER A 248 -2.98 -18.88 -2.59
CA SER A 248 -1.69 -18.66 -3.24
C SER A 248 -1.82 -17.94 -4.59
N GLN A 249 -0.71 -17.33 -5.02
CA GLN A 249 -0.62 -16.42 -6.17
C GLN A 249 -1.30 -16.94 -7.45
N GLY A 250 -1.26 -18.25 -7.72
CA GLY A 250 -1.84 -18.83 -8.93
C GLY A 250 -3.37 -18.95 -8.98
N THR A 251 -4.09 -18.68 -7.88
CA THR A 251 -5.55 -18.87 -7.80
C THR A 251 -6.27 -17.57 -7.49
N LYS A 252 -7.05 -16.98 -8.40
CA LYS A 252 -7.86 -15.78 -8.09
C LYS A 252 -9.27 -16.18 -7.62
N THR A 253 -9.51 -16.21 -6.31
CA THR A 253 -10.81 -16.68 -5.76
C THR A 253 -11.92 -15.64 -5.95
N PRO A 254 -13.21 -16.04 -5.95
CA PRO A 254 -14.31 -15.07 -6.01
C PRO A 254 -14.27 -14.02 -4.90
N GLN A 255 -13.84 -14.40 -3.69
CA GLN A 255 -13.69 -13.51 -2.55
C GLN A 255 -12.56 -12.49 -2.77
N GLU A 256 -11.40 -12.92 -3.25
CA GLU A 256 -10.29 -12.02 -3.60
C GLU A 256 -10.68 -11.06 -4.72
N ARG A 257 -11.37 -11.55 -5.76
CA ARG A 257 -11.90 -10.72 -6.85
C ARG A 257 -12.86 -9.66 -6.34
N ALA A 258 -13.76 -10.02 -5.42
CA ALA A 258 -14.67 -9.06 -4.81
C ALA A 258 -13.92 -7.98 -4.01
N VAL A 259 -12.90 -8.35 -3.23
CA VAL A 259 -12.10 -7.40 -2.45
C VAL A 259 -11.29 -6.48 -3.37
N VAL A 260 -10.65 -7.02 -4.41
CA VAL A 260 -9.91 -6.24 -5.40
C VAL A 260 -10.82 -5.31 -6.18
N ASP A 261 -12.01 -5.76 -6.59
CA ASP A 261 -12.98 -4.89 -7.27
C ASP A 261 -13.43 -3.73 -6.37
N ILE A 262 -13.68 -3.98 -5.08
CA ILE A 262 -13.97 -2.91 -4.10
C ILE A 262 -12.83 -1.89 -4.05
N ILE A 263 -11.59 -2.35 -3.84
CA ILE A 263 -10.42 -1.49 -3.75
C ILE A 263 -10.23 -0.68 -5.04
N LEU A 264 -10.29 -1.32 -6.20
CA LEU A 264 -10.10 -0.64 -7.48
C LEU A 264 -11.21 0.36 -7.78
N LYS A 265 -12.46 0.09 -7.36
CA LYS A 265 -13.56 1.06 -7.44
C LYS A 265 -13.28 2.30 -6.60
N GLU A 266 -12.78 2.14 -5.38
CA GLU A 266 -12.39 3.27 -4.52
C GLU A 266 -11.31 4.11 -5.19
N LEU A 267 -10.23 3.48 -5.66
CA LEU A 267 -9.11 4.19 -6.30
C LEU A 267 -9.53 4.91 -7.59
N VAL A 268 -10.37 4.28 -8.44
CA VAL A 268 -10.90 4.91 -9.65
C VAL A 268 -11.81 6.09 -9.30
N ALA A 269 -12.67 5.95 -8.29
CA ALA A 269 -13.54 7.04 -7.84
C ALA A 269 -12.74 8.20 -7.25
N GLU A 270 -11.70 7.93 -6.46
CA GLU A 270 -10.78 8.95 -5.95
C GLU A 270 -10.09 9.71 -7.09
N ALA A 271 -9.60 9.01 -8.11
CA ALA A 271 -8.99 9.64 -9.27
C ALA A 271 -9.97 10.60 -9.97
N GLU A 272 -11.23 10.21 -10.15
CA GLU A 272 -12.27 11.09 -10.71
C GLU A 272 -12.55 12.32 -9.84
N ILE A 273 -12.60 12.14 -8.52
CA ILE A 273 -12.79 13.23 -7.56
C ILE A 273 -11.62 14.22 -7.65
N TYR A 274 -10.38 13.74 -7.59
CA TYR A 274 -9.18 14.60 -7.65
C TYR A 274 -9.02 15.29 -9.00
N MET A 275 -9.35 14.63 -10.12
CA MET A 275 -9.36 15.28 -11.44
C MET A 275 -10.38 16.43 -11.52
N GLY A 276 -11.50 16.30 -10.82
CA GLY A 276 -12.54 17.34 -10.72
C GLY A 276 -12.19 18.50 -9.78
N ASN A 277 -11.15 18.37 -8.96
CA ASN A 277 -10.73 19.43 -8.04
C ASN A 277 -10.10 20.60 -8.83
N ARG A 278 -10.59 21.82 -8.58
CA ARG A 278 -10.15 23.06 -9.26
C ARG A 278 -8.74 23.48 -8.88
N ASP A 279 -8.33 23.19 -7.65
CA ASP A 279 -7.02 23.54 -7.10
C ASP A 279 -5.93 22.53 -7.51
N MET A 280 -6.33 21.41 -8.13
CA MET A 280 -5.41 20.38 -8.58
C MET A 280 -4.53 20.89 -9.75
N PRO A 281 -3.18 20.85 -9.63
CA PRO A 281 -2.27 21.27 -10.69
C PRO A 281 -2.42 20.46 -11.98
N GLU A 282 -2.13 21.07 -13.13
CA GLU A 282 -2.33 20.41 -14.44
C GLU A 282 -1.44 19.19 -14.64
N ASN A 283 -0.19 19.24 -14.20
CA ASN A 283 0.71 18.09 -14.20
C ASN A 283 0.17 16.94 -13.35
N MET A 284 -0.49 17.24 -12.23
CA MET A 284 -1.14 16.22 -11.39
C MET A 284 -2.39 15.65 -12.06
N LYS A 285 -3.21 16.49 -12.71
CA LYS A 285 -4.37 16.02 -13.50
C LYS A 285 -3.95 15.05 -14.61
N ILE A 286 -2.81 15.28 -15.26
CA ILE A 286 -2.27 14.35 -16.26
C ILE A 286 -1.93 13.00 -15.61
N GLN A 287 -1.26 12.99 -14.46
CA GLN A 287 -0.92 11.74 -13.77
C GLN A 287 -2.16 11.01 -13.24
N LEU A 288 -3.13 11.75 -12.70
CA LEU A 288 -4.42 11.20 -12.28
C LEU A 288 -5.18 10.55 -13.45
N LYS A 289 -5.13 11.13 -14.66
CA LYS A 289 -5.70 10.51 -15.87
C LYS A 289 -4.99 9.21 -16.23
N THR A 290 -3.65 9.18 -16.16
CA THR A 290 -2.87 7.96 -16.39
C THR A 290 -3.23 6.88 -15.36
N ALA A 291 -3.30 7.25 -14.08
CA ALA A 291 -3.68 6.33 -13.01
C ALA A 291 -5.10 5.81 -13.17
N HIS A 292 -6.06 6.69 -13.46
CA HIS A 292 -7.45 6.33 -13.73
C HIS A 292 -7.57 5.33 -14.88
N ALA A 293 -6.89 5.58 -16.01
CA ALA A 293 -6.90 4.68 -17.16
C ALA A 293 -6.32 3.30 -16.84
N PHE A 294 -5.19 3.26 -16.12
CA PHE A 294 -4.56 2.02 -15.68
C PHE A 294 -5.51 1.24 -14.75
N LEU A 295 -5.99 1.85 -13.67
CA LEU A 295 -6.81 1.21 -12.65
C LEU A 295 -8.15 0.72 -13.21
N THR A 296 -8.75 1.49 -14.12
CA THR A 296 -10.00 1.10 -14.79
C THR A 296 -9.80 -0.15 -15.63
N LYS A 297 -8.70 -0.21 -16.40
CA LYS A 297 -8.38 -1.38 -17.22
C LYS A 297 -8.14 -2.63 -16.36
N GLU A 298 -7.30 -2.50 -15.32
CA GLU A 298 -7.00 -3.63 -14.44
C GLU A 298 -8.23 -4.10 -13.67
N ARG A 299 -9.17 -3.21 -13.35
CA ARG A 299 -10.45 -3.58 -12.75
C ARG A 299 -11.29 -4.46 -13.67
N GLU A 300 -11.38 -4.13 -14.96
CA GLU A 300 -12.14 -4.96 -15.90
C GLU A 300 -11.49 -6.35 -16.07
N LEU A 301 -10.15 -6.41 -16.15
CA LEU A 301 -9.41 -7.67 -16.19
C LEU A 301 -9.56 -8.49 -14.90
N ALA A 302 -9.71 -7.85 -13.73
CA ALA A 302 -9.92 -8.54 -12.47
C ALA A 302 -11.28 -9.28 -12.39
N LYS A 303 -12.23 -8.98 -13.28
CA LYS A 303 -13.52 -9.67 -13.36
C LYS A 303 -13.45 -10.99 -14.14
N GLU A 304 -12.46 -11.15 -15.02
CA GLU A 304 -12.21 -12.33 -15.86
C GLU A 304 -11.46 -13.44 -15.10
#